data_AF-A0A7C5H1X4-F1
#
_entry.id   AF-A0A7C5H1X4-F1
#
_cell.length_a   1.000
_cell.length_b   1.000
_cell.length_c   1.000
_cell.angle_alpha   90.00
_cell.angle_beta   90.00
_cell.angle_gamma   90.00
#
_symmetry.space_group_name_H-M   'P 1'
#
loop_
_entity.id
_entity.type
_entity.pdbx_description
1 polymer ?
#
loop_
_entity_poly.entity_id
_entity_poly.type
_entity_poly.pdbx_seq_one_letter_code
_entity_poly.pdbx_strand_id
1 'polypeptide(L)'
;MRLSNMEFIQFHPTTLVTTGALISEAARGEGAYLVDENGRRFTKELQTRDKLSRDILKHMLEGHKVYLDFRHLDRELIDSKLPSAKKMAGHF
;
A
#
# COMPACT_ATOMS: atom_id res chain seq x y z
N MET A 1 20.08 14.43 27.73
CA MET A 1 19.04 13.76 26.90
C MET A 1 19.56 12.38 26.54
N ARG A 2 18.82 11.31 26.82
CA ARG A 2 19.22 9.93 26.48
C ARG A 2 18.31 9.42 25.36
N LEU A 3 18.89 8.81 24.34
CA LEU A 3 18.15 8.16 23.26
C LEU A 3 17.68 6.78 23.74
N SER A 4 16.47 6.39 23.37
CA SER A 4 15.86 5.10 23.68
C SER A 4 15.09 4.59 22.47
N ASN A 5 14.93 3.27 22.34
CA ASN A 5 14.05 2.63 21.35
C ASN A 5 14.41 2.95 19.88
N MET A 6 15.68 3.23 19.58
CA MET A 6 16.14 3.54 18.22
C MET A 6 16.05 2.33 17.27
N GLU A 7 15.89 1.13 17.81
CA GLU A 7 15.68 -0.12 17.07
C GLU A 7 14.26 -0.22 16.47
N PHE A 8 13.29 0.57 16.93
CA PHE A 8 11.90 0.51 16.45
C PHE A 8 11.69 1.41 15.22
N ILE A 9 12.21 0.96 14.07
CA ILE A 9 12.06 1.66 12.79
C ILE A 9 10.72 1.26 12.13
N GLN A 10 9.90 2.26 11.82
CA GLN A 10 8.62 2.05 11.16
C GLN A 10 8.75 2.08 9.64
N PHE A 11 8.22 1.06 8.99
CA PHE A 11 8.06 1.02 7.54
C PHE A 11 6.63 1.42 7.16
N HIS A 12 6.48 2.06 5.99
CA HIS A 12 5.16 2.35 5.44
C HIS A 12 4.81 1.29 4.37
N PRO A 13 3.67 0.57 4.50
CA PRO A 13 3.36 -0.54 3.61
C PRO A 13 3.19 -0.15 2.13
N THR A 14 2.71 1.08 1.86
CA THR A 14 2.29 1.51 0.52
C THR A 14 3.08 2.73 0.05
N THR A 15 4.16 2.50 -0.67
CA THR A 15 4.98 3.54 -1.31
C THR A 15 5.11 3.27 -2.80
N LEU A 16 5.31 4.32 -3.60
CA LEU A 16 5.70 4.17 -5.00
C LEU A 16 7.13 3.64 -5.07
N VAL A 17 7.31 2.51 -5.74
CA VAL A 17 8.61 1.83 -5.89
C VAL A 17 9.68 2.73 -6.52
N THR A 18 9.29 3.63 -7.43
CA THR A 18 10.22 4.49 -8.18
C THR A 18 10.72 5.69 -7.41
N THR A 19 9.87 6.31 -6.59
CA THR A 19 10.16 7.60 -5.94
C THR A 19 10.20 7.50 -4.41
N GLY A 20 9.73 6.40 -3.83
CA GLY A 20 9.48 6.29 -2.39
C GLY A 20 8.32 7.16 -1.90
N ALA A 21 7.57 7.81 -2.80
CA ALA A 21 6.45 8.66 -2.41
C ALA A 21 5.35 7.83 -1.73
N LEU A 22 4.82 8.37 -0.63
CA LEU A 22 3.81 7.70 0.18
C LEU A 22 2.46 7.69 -0.53
N ILE A 23 1.82 6.52 -0.56
CA ILE A 23 0.40 6.39 -0.90
C ILE A 23 -0.37 6.27 0.42
N SER A 24 -1.30 7.19 0.65
CA SER A 24 -2.06 7.29 1.89
C SER A 24 -2.71 5.97 2.30
N GLU A 25 -2.69 5.66 3.59
CA GLU A 25 -3.40 4.51 4.17
C GLU A 25 -4.91 4.56 3.91
N ALA A 26 -5.44 5.77 3.66
CA ALA A 26 -6.82 5.95 3.25
C ALA A 26 -7.17 5.09 2.02
N ALA A 27 -6.26 4.87 1.07
CA ALA A 27 -6.53 3.98 -0.07
C ALA A 27 -6.93 2.57 0.39
N ARG A 28 -6.20 2.00 1.36
CA ARG A 28 -6.54 0.70 1.96
C ARG A 28 -7.82 0.78 2.80
N GLY A 29 -8.02 1.88 3.54
CA GLY A 29 -9.23 2.14 4.33
C GLY A 29 -10.51 2.20 3.49
N GLU A 30 -10.43 2.78 2.30
CA GLU A 30 -11.51 2.89 1.33
C GLU A 30 -11.73 1.60 0.51
N GLY A 31 -10.94 0.54 0.76
CA GLY A 31 -11.14 -0.78 0.17
C GLY A 31 -10.17 -1.16 -0.95
N ALA A 32 -9.11 -0.38 -1.22
CA ALA A 32 -8.09 -0.80 -2.18
C ALA A 32 -7.44 -2.12 -1.78
N TYR A 33 -7.12 -2.95 -2.77
CA TYR A 33 -6.56 -4.29 -2.57
C TYR A 33 -5.07 -4.33 -2.85
N LEU A 34 -4.36 -5.15 -2.07
CA LEU A 34 -3.00 -5.54 -2.42
C LEU A 34 -3.06 -6.83 -3.23
N VAL A 35 -2.61 -6.74 -4.48
CA VAL A 35 -2.66 -7.83 -5.46
C VAL A 35 -1.28 -8.13 -6.02
N ASP A 36 -1.10 -9.37 -6.47
CA ASP A 36 0.09 -9.81 -7.19
C ASP A 36 0.05 -9.42 -8.69
N GLU A 37 1.07 -9.81 -9.45
CA GLU A 37 1.08 -9.63 -10.92
C GLU A 37 -0.04 -10.36 -11.67
N ASN A 38 -0.68 -11.33 -11.03
CA ASN A 38 -1.81 -12.09 -11.57
C ASN A 38 -3.16 -11.48 -11.17
N GLY A 39 -3.16 -10.35 -10.44
CA GLY A 39 -4.36 -9.70 -9.90
C GLY A 39 -4.99 -10.44 -8.71
N ARG A 40 -4.26 -11.35 -8.07
CA ARG A 40 -4.75 -12.13 -6.93
C ARG A 40 -4.44 -11.42 -5.63
N ARG A 41 -5.44 -11.31 -4.77
CA ARG A 41 -5.29 -10.80 -3.40
C ARG A 41 -4.53 -11.81 -2.55
N PHE A 42 -3.53 -11.36 -1.80
CA PHE A 42 -2.69 -12.23 -0.98
C PHE A 42 -2.67 -11.87 0.52
N THR A 43 -3.29 -10.76 0.92
CA THR A 43 -3.30 -10.30 2.33
C THR A 43 -4.56 -9.48 2.65
N LYS A 44 -4.75 -9.09 3.93
CA LYS A 44 -5.83 -8.20 4.38
C LYS A 44 -5.26 -6.80 4.68
N GLU A 45 -5.82 -5.78 4.05
CA GLU A 45 -5.21 -4.46 3.96
C GLU A 45 -5.39 -3.62 5.24
N LEU A 46 -6.35 -3.98 6.09
CA LEU A 46 -6.65 -3.31 7.37
C LEU A 46 -5.88 -3.91 8.57
N GLN A 47 -4.85 -4.73 8.32
CA GLN A 47 -3.94 -5.21 9.36
C GLN A 47 -3.05 -4.08 9.91
N THR A 48 -2.36 -4.33 11.03
CA THR A 48 -1.34 -3.40 11.53
C THR A 48 -0.23 -3.21 10.51
N ARG A 49 0.38 -2.02 10.49
CA ARG A 49 1.37 -1.63 9.47
C ARG A 49 2.59 -2.55 9.44
N ASP A 50 3.06 -2.98 10.60
CA ASP A 50 4.19 -3.89 10.73
C ASP A 50 3.86 -5.27 10.15
N LYS A 51 2.66 -5.80 10.45
CA LYS A 51 2.21 -7.09 9.95
C LYS A 51 1.99 -7.05 8.43
N LEU A 52 1.34 -6.01 7.93
CA LEU A 52 1.11 -5.81 6.50
C LEU A 52 2.43 -5.68 5.73
N SER A 53 3.38 -4.90 6.25
CA SER A 53 4.70 -4.73 5.63
C SER A 53 5.47 -6.05 5.56
N ARG A 54 5.37 -6.90 6.60
CA ARG A 54 5.99 -8.25 6.60
C ARG A 54 5.32 -9.18 5.59
N ASP A 55 4.00 -9.13 5.46
CA ASP A 55 3.28 -9.97 4.50
C ASP A 55 3.61 -9.56 3.05
N ILE A 56 3.70 -8.26 2.76
CA ILE A 56 4.19 -7.73 1.46
C ILE A 56 5.62 -8.21 1.19
N LEU A 57 6.53 -8.04 2.15
CA LEU A 57 7.93 -8.45 1.99
C LEU A 57 8.05 -9.95 1.73
N LYS A 58 7.32 -10.78 2.48
CA LYS A 58 7.31 -12.23 2.29
C LYS A 58 6.88 -12.58 0.86
N HIS A 59 5.80 -11.98 0.38
CA HIS A 59 5.28 -12.25 -0.96
C HIS A 59 6.27 -11.81 -2.06
N MET A 60 6.95 -10.67 -1.87
CA MET A 60 8.00 -10.23 -2.78
C MET A 60 9.23 -11.16 -2.78
N LEU A 61 9.61 -11.70 -1.62
CA LEU A 61 10.71 -12.66 -1.51
C LEU A 61 10.37 -14.02 -2.16
N GLU A 62 9.08 -14.35 -2.27
CA GLU A 62 8.59 -15.50 -3.04
C GLU A 62 8.63 -15.25 -4.57
N GLY A 63 9.04 -14.06 -5.01
CA GLY A 63 9.25 -13.70 -6.41
C GLY A 63 8.10 -12.92 -7.05
N HIS A 64 7.06 -12.59 -6.28
CA HIS A 64 5.89 -11.86 -6.78
C HIS A 64 6.09 -10.35 -6.78
N LYS A 65 5.36 -9.67 -7.66
CA LYS A 65 5.25 -8.20 -7.63
C LYS A 65 4.01 -7.81 -6.84
N VAL A 66 4.03 -6.65 -6.20
CA VAL A 66 2.90 -6.17 -5.40
C VAL A 66 2.38 -4.87 -5.97
N TYR A 67 1.06 -4.81 -6.15
CA TYR A 67 0.34 -3.66 -6.66
C TYR A 67 -0.79 -3.27 -5.70
N LEU A 68 -1.10 -1.97 -5.65
CA LEU A 68 -2.27 -1.45 -4.97
C LEU A 68 -3.37 -1.20 -6.01
N ASP A 69 -4.44 -1.99 -5.95
CA ASP A 69 -5.55 -1.95 -6.90
C ASP A 69 -6.81 -1.35 -6.26
N PHE A 70 -7.20 -0.19 -6.77
CA PHE A 70 -8.44 0.49 -6.40
C PHE A 70 -9.36 0.68 -7.62
N ARG A 71 -9.12 -0.03 -8.74
CA ARG A 71 -9.92 0.09 -9.97
C ARG A 71 -11.36 -0.37 -9.81
N HIS A 72 -11.62 -1.22 -8.81
CA HIS A 72 -12.95 -1.74 -8.49
C HIS A 72 -13.79 -0.77 -7.63
N LEU A 73 -13.19 0.29 -7.10
CA LEU A 73 -13.89 1.29 -6.30
C LEU A 73 -14.66 2.27 -7.21
N ASP A 74 -15.74 2.83 -6.69
CA ASP A 74 -16.55 3.81 -7.42
C ASP A 74 -15.72 5.04 -7.79
N ARG A 75 -15.90 5.53 -9.02
CA ARG A 75 -15.12 6.65 -9.54
C ARG A 75 -15.31 7.93 -8.72
N GLU A 76 -16.54 8.18 -8.24
CA GLU A 76 -16.85 9.32 -7.37
C GLU A 76 -16.11 9.22 -6.03
N LEU A 77 -15.99 8.02 -5.47
CA LEU A 77 -15.22 7.77 -4.27
C LEU A 77 -13.73 7.99 -4.51
N ILE A 78 -13.18 7.49 -5.62
CA ILE A 78 -11.77 7.72 -5.98
C ILE A 78 -11.48 9.23 -6.12
N ASP A 79 -12.37 9.96 -6.78
CA ASP A 79 -12.19 11.39 -7.05
C ASP A 79 -12.33 12.25 -5.79
N SER A 80 -13.22 11.86 -4.87
CA SER A 80 -13.46 12.61 -3.63
C SER A 80 -12.51 12.23 -2.48
N LYS A 81 -12.19 10.94 -2.32
CA LYS A 81 -11.41 10.41 -1.18
C LYS A 81 -9.96 10.10 -1.52
N LEU A 82 -9.67 9.71 -2.76
CA LEU A 82 -8.35 9.25 -3.20
C LEU A 82 -7.71 10.10 -4.33
N PRO A 83 -7.87 11.45 -4.35
CA PRO A 83 -7.40 12.26 -5.48
C PRO A 83 -5.87 12.18 -5.67
N SER A 84 -5.11 12.10 -4.57
CA SER A 84 -3.66 11.97 -4.61
C SER A 84 -3.22 10.61 -5.15
N ALA A 85 -3.87 9.52 -4.73
CA ALA A 85 -3.55 8.18 -5.21
C ALA A 85 -3.88 8.04 -6.71
N LYS A 86 -5.02 8.61 -7.16
CA LYS A 86 -5.38 8.71 -8.57
C LYS A 86 -4.32 9.45 -9.39
N LYS A 87 -3.83 10.60 -8.90
CA LYS A 87 -2.76 11.36 -9.57
C LYS A 87 -1.45 10.57 -9.66
N MET A 88 -1.13 9.80 -8.64
CA MET A 88 0.10 9.01 -8.54
C MET A 88 0.08 7.73 -9.39
N ALA A 89 -1.09 7.17 -9.68
CA ALA A 89 -1.23 5.96 -10.49
C ALA A 89 -0.82 6.15 -11.96
N GLY A 90 -0.62 7.39 -12.41
CA GLY A 90 -0.36 7.69 -13.82
C GLY A 90 -1.65 7.61 -14.66
N HIS A 91 -1.71 8.37 -15.74
CA HIS A 91 -2.89 8.45 -16.62
C HIS A 91 -3.31 7.06 -17.13
N PHE A 92 -4.52 6.63 -16.77
CA PHE A 92 -5.27 5.59 -17.50
C PHE A 92 -5.83 6.17 -18.79
#